data_AF-A0A2N3DJQ1-F1
#
_entry.id   AF-A0A2N3DJQ1-F1
#
_cell.length_a   1.000
_cell.length_b   1.000
_cell.length_c   1.000
_cell.angle_alpha   90.00
_cell.angle_beta   90.00
_cell.angle_gamma   90.00
#
_symmetry.space_group_name_H-M   'P 1'
#
loop_
_entity.id
_entity.type
_entity.pdbx_description
1 polymer ?
#
loop_
_entity_poly.entity_id
_entity_poly.type
_entity_poly.pdbx_seq_one_letter_code
_entity_poly.pdbx_strand_id
1 'polypeptide(L)'
;MGLIAAGWIFVLLLVGGVALERMLTTQVESNFDEQLEYILTAMIASAEIDPFGEVWFYRTLGDQRFLEPGSGLYWQISGGEYEPIASRSLWDRTLKLQGAIGEGGHFDSEAHFHNSDQFAGEPLRIAERTVILPGSETRWTFAVASATEQMDTQVGRVRLILIWSFAVLGL
;
A
#
# COMPACT_ATOMS: atom_id res chain seq x y z
N MET A 1 28.58 -41.31 -9.38
CA MET A 1 29.12 -39.96 -9.15
C MET A 1 28.26 -38.86 -9.81
N GLY A 2 27.96 -38.94 -11.12
CA GLY A 2 27.15 -37.89 -11.80
C GLY A 2 25.74 -37.65 -11.24
N LEU A 3 25.02 -38.69 -10.83
CA LEU A 3 23.66 -38.56 -10.25
C LEU A 3 23.62 -37.76 -8.94
N ILE A 4 24.67 -37.87 -8.12
CA ILE A 4 24.79 -37.13 -6.86
C ILE A 4 25.05 -35.66 -7.16
N ALA A 5 25.90 -35.35 -8.13
CA ALA A 5 26.15 -33.98 -8.57
C ALA A 5 24.89 -33.33 -9.17
N ALA A 6 24.15 -34.04 -10.02
CA ALA A 6 22.89 -33.57 -10.57
C ALA A 6 21.84 -33.30 -9.47
N GLY A 7 21.75 -34.18 -8.47
CA GLY A 7 20.89 -33.96 -7.30
C GLY A 7 21.25 -32.69 -6.52
N TRP A 8 22.54 -32.44 -6.29
CA TRP A 8 22.99 -31.22 -5.61
C TRP A 8 22.77 -29.95 -6.42
N ILE A 9 23.00 -29.99 -7.74
CA ILE A 9 22.71 -28.85 -8.64
C ILE A 9 21.22 -28.51 -8.57
N PHE A 10 20.35 -29.51 -8.65
CA PHE A 10 18.91 -29.31 -8.55
C PHE A 10 18.50 -28.66 -7.22
N VAL A 11 19.05 -29.12 -6.10
CA VAL A 11 18.81 -28.52 -4.78
C VAL A 11 19.29 -27.07 -4.73
N LEU A 12 20.49 -26.77 -5.22
CA LEU A 12 21.02 -25.41 -5.23
C LEU A 12 20.20 -24.47 -6.13
N LEU A 13 19.72 -24.95 -7.28
CA LEU A 13 18.83 -24.20 -8.16
C LEU A 13 17.49 -23.92 -7.50
N LEU A 14 16.89 -24.89 -6.82
CA LEU A 14 15.64 -24.69 -6.09
C LEU A 14 15.79 -23.66 -4.97
N VAL A 15 16.86 -23.77 -4.16
CA VAL A 15 17.13 -22.82 -3.08
C VAL A 15 17.39 -21.42 -3.63
N GLY A 16 18.21 -21.29 -4.67
CA GLY A 16 18.49 -20.03 -5.33
C GLY A 16 17.24 -19.39 -5.96
N GLY A 17 16.39 -20.20 -6.59
CA GLY A 17 15.15 -19.75 -7.20
C GLY A 17 14.14 -19.22 -6.17
N VAL A 18 13.95 -19.93 -5.07
CA VAL A 18 13.06 -19.49 -3.98
C VAL A 18 13.61 -18.22 -3.31
N ALA A 19 14.93 -18.14 -3.08
CA ALA A 19 15.54 -16.95 -2.49
C ALA A 19 15.36 -15.71 -3.38
N LEU A 20 15.60 -15.86 -4.69
CA LEU A 20 15.47 -14.76 -5.65
C LEU A 20 14.01 -14.33 -5.83
N GLU A 21 13.08 -15.28 -5.90
CA GLU A 21 11.65 -15.00 -6.01
C GLU A 21 11.12 -14.19 -4.82
N ARG A 22 11.52 -14.57 -3.60
CA ARG A 22 11.19 -13.81 -2.39
C ARG A 22 11.79 -12.41 -2.42
N MET A 23 13.07 -12.28 -2.76
CA MET A 23 13.74 -10.98 -2.81
C MET A 23 13.06 -10.03 -3.79
N LEU A 24 12.74 -10.49 -5.00
CA LEU A 24 12.08 -9.65 -6.00
C LEU A 24 10.66 -9.28 -5.59
N THR A 25 9.91 -10.21 -5.01
CA THR A 25 8.54 -9.94 -4.54
C THR A 25 8.54 -8.90 -3.42
N THR A 26 9.39 -9.08 -2.40
CA THR A 26 9.56 -8.11 -1.32
C THR A 26 10.00 -6.73 -1.84
N GLN A 27 10.86 -6.69 -2.86
CA GLN A 27 11.28 -5.43 -3.45
C GLN A 27 10.12 -4.72 -4.17
N VAL A 28 9.27 -5.44 -4.89
CA VAL A 28 8.08 -4.87 -5.54
C VAL A 28 7.10 -4.33 -4.50
N GLU A 29 6.81 -5.10 -3.46
CA GLU A 29 5.93 -4.68 -2.36
C GLU A 29 6.47 -3.43 -1.65
N SER A 30 7.78 -3.40 -1.30
CA SER A 30 8.43 -2.24 -0.68
C SER A 30 8.34 -0.99 -1.54
N ASN A 31 8.61 -1.11 -2.85
CA ASN A 31 8.49 0.03 -3.76
C ASN A 31 7.05 0.54 -3.86
N PHE A 32 6.06 -0.35 -3.75
CA PHE A 32 4.65 0.04 -3.76
C PHE A 32 4.28 0.79 -2.47
N ASP A 33 4.72 0.28 -1.32
CA ASP A 33 4.52 0.91 -0.02
C ASP A 33 5.19 2.29 0.04
N GLU A 34 6.42 2.42 -0.44
CA GLU A 34 7.14 3.71 -0.54
C GLU A 34 6.39 4.74 -1.39
N GLN A 35 5.78 4.31 -2.51
CA GLN A 35 4.96 5.19 -3.34
C GLN A 35 3.71 5.67 -2.61
N LEU A 36 3.01 4.78 -1.89
CA LEU A 36 1.85 5.17 -1.09
C LEU A 36 2.25 6.10 0.05
N GLU A 37 3.36 5.82 0.73
CA GLU A 37 3.87 6.66 1.80
C GLU A 37 4.26 8.07 1.32
N TYR A 38 4.84 8.16 0.12
CA TYR A 38 5.16 9.44 -0.49
C TYR A 38 3.90 10.29 -0.69
N ILE A 39 2.84 9.70 -1.24
CA ILE A 39 1.55 10.37 -1.44
C ILE A 39 0.94 10.74 -0.09
N LEU A 40 0.95 9.81 0.87
CA LEU A 40 0.44 10.01 2.23
C LEU A 40 1.16 11.16 2.95
N THR A 41 2.48 11.23 2.83
CA THR A 41 3.29 12.29 3.43
C THR A 41 3.03 13.64 2.77
N ALA A 42 2.92 13.69 1.45
CA ALA A 42 2.55 14.90 0.73
C ALA A 42 1.13 15.38 1.10
N MET A 43 0.20 14.43 1.29
CA MET A 43 -1.16 14.69 1.75
C MET A 43 -1.17 15.31 3.15
N ILE A 44 -0.47 14.71 4.12
CA ILE A 44 -0.35 15.24 5.48
C ILE A 44 0.31 16.63 5.47
N ALA A 45 1.37 16.82 4.69
CA ALA A 45 2.08 18.10 4.60
C ALA A 45 1.27 19.22 3.92
N SER A 46 0.21 18.88 3.18
CA SER A 46 -0.68 19.83 2.51
C SER A 46 -2.01 20.04 3.24
N ALA A 47 -2.21 19.35 4.36
CA ALA A 47 -3.38 19.48 5.20
C ALA A 47 -3.16 20.54 6.28
N GLU A 48 -4.17 21.38 6.49
CA GLU A 48 -4.20 22.38 7.56
C GLU A 48 -5.55 22.30 8.28
N ILE A 49 -5.60 22.86 9.49
CA ILE A 49 -6.83 22.98 10.26
C ILE A 49 -7.47 24.32 9.93
N ASP A 50 -8.73 24.29 9.55
CA ASP A 50 -9.50 25.51 9.26
C ASP A 50 -9.96 26.20 10.57
N PRO A 51 -10.57 27.40 10.51
CA PRO A 51 -11.08 28.08 11.70
C PRO A 51 -12.19 27.33 12.47
N PHE A 52 -12.81 26.32 11.86
CA PHE A 52 -13.86 25.49 12.46
C PHE A 52 -13.29 24.21 13.11
N GLY A 53 -11.99 23.94 12.95
CA GLY A 53 -11.32 22.77 13.52
C GLY A 53 -11.29 21.56 12.58
N GLU A 54 -11.76 21.71 11.34
CA GLU A 54 -11.79 20.65 10.33
C GLU A 54 -10.51 20.63 9.49
N VAL A 55 -10.16 19.46 8.96
CA VAL A 55 -9.05 19.35 8.02
C VAL A 55 -9.47 19.86 6.66
N TRP A 56 -8.67 20.74 6.08
CA TRP A 56 -8.84 21.17 4.71
C TRP A 56 -7.51 21.08 3.95
N PHE A 57 -7.62 20.85 2.63
CA PHE A 57 -6.49 20.85 1.72
C PHE A 57 -6.35 22.21 1.04
N TYR A 58 -5.20 22.84 1.16
CA TYR A 58 -4.92 24.05 0.39
C TYR A 58 -4.42 23.74 -1.03
N ARG A 59 -3.97 22.50 -1.30
CA ARG A 59 -3.67 21.97 -2.64
C ARG A 59 -4.33 20.61 -2.83
N THR A 60 -5.04 20.45 -3.94
CA THR A 60 -5.55 19.15 -4.38
C THR A 60 -4.36 18.24 -4.74
N LEU A 61 -4.41 16.97 -4.35
CA LEU A 61 -3.43 15.97 -4.80
C LEU A 61 -3.44 15.93 -6.34
N GLY A 62 -2.25 16.03 -6.94
CA GLY A 62 -2.10 16.30 -8.38
C GLY A 62 -2.42 15.13 -9.31
N ASP A 63 -2.67 13.93 -8.78
CA ASP A 63 -2.98 12.76 -9.60
C ASP A 63 -4.46 12.80 -10.06
N GLN A 64 -4.66 12.85 -11.38
CA GLN A 64 -5.98 12.87 -12.01
C GLN A 64 -6.84 11.67 -11.61
N ARG A 65 -6.24 10.52 -11.26
CA ARG A 65 -6.96 9.31 -10.83
C ARG A 65 -7.80 9.58 -9.58
N PHE A 66 -7.43 10.52 -8.71
CA PHE A 66 -8.27 10.87 -7.55
C PHE A 66 -9.59 11.56 -7.90
N LEU A 67 -9.72 12.03 -9.16
CA LEU A 67 -10.92 12.68 -9.68
C LEU A 67 -11.82 11.72 -10.45
N GLU A 68 -11.29 10.56 -10.84
CA GLU A 68 -12.02 9.57 -11.63
C GLU A 68 -12.65 8.50 -10.72
N PRO A 69 -13.99 8.35 -10.73
CA PRO A 69 -14.69 7.34 -9.95
C PRO A 69 -14.20 5.94 -10.28
N GLY A 70 -13.79 5.17 -9.27
CA GLY A 70 -13.33 3.79 -9.47
C GLY A 70 -11.97 3.66 -10.16
N SER A 71 -11.12 4.68 -10.10
CA SER A 71 -9.80 4.67 -10.74
C SER A 71 -8.78 3.68 -10.14
N GLY A 72 -9.10 3.04 -9.02
CA GLY A 72 -8.17 2.22 -8.26
C GLY A 72 -7.13 3.01 -7.47
N LEU A 73 -7.31 4.33 -7.28
CA LEU A 73 -6.47 5.14 -6.41
C LEU A 73 -7.36 6.07 -5.58
N TYR A 74 -7.23 5.98 -4.26
CA TYR A 74 -8.16 6.56 -3.31
C TYR A 74 -7.40 7.25 -2.18
N TRP A 75 -7.98 8.30 -1.62
CA TRP A 75 -7.56 8.84 -0.34
C TRP A 75 -8.76 9.16 0.54
N GLN A 76 -8.56 9.09 1.85
CA GLN A 76 -9.54 9.44 2.86
C GLN A 76 -8.85 10.03 4.09
N ILE A 77 -9.49 11.02 4.71
CA ILE A 77 -9.14 11.56 6.01
C ILE A 77 -10.32 11.30 6.94
N SER A 78 -10.05 10.76 8.13
CA SER A 78 -11.07 10.52 9.16
C SER A 78 -10.53 10.94 10.52
N GLY A 79 -11.35 11.59 11.35
CA GLY A 79 -10.91 12.02 12.68
C GLY A 79 -12.08 12.31 13.60
N GLY A 80 -12.02 11.84 14.85
CA GLY A 80 -13.04 12.07 15.86
C GLY A 80 -14.47 11.77 15.37
N GLU A 81 -15.36 12.74 15.58
CA GLU A 81 -16.77 12.71 15.15
C GLU A 81 -17.01 13.45 13.82
N TYR A 82 -15.94 13.85 13.11
CA TYR A 82 -16.06 14.57 11.85
C TYR A 82 -16.38 13.62 10.70
N GLU A 83 -17.18 14.10 9.74
CA GLU A 83 -17.49 13.34 8.53
C GLU A 83 -16.21 13.08 7.71
N PRO A 84 -15.97 11.84 7.24
CA PRO A 84 -14.78 11.53 6.46
C PRO A 84 -14.69 12.37 5.19
N ILE A 85 -13.52 12.96 4.96
CA ILE A 85 -13.21 13.70 3.74
C ILE A 85 -12.51 12.73 2.80
N ALA A 86 -13.04 12.57 1.60
CA ALA A 86 -12.59 11.53 0.68
C ALA A 86 -12.39 12.06 -0.74
N SER A 87 -11.48 11.40 -1.46
CA SER A 87 -11.28 11.58 -2.91
C SER A 87 -12.58 11.35 -3.70
N ARG A 88 -12.73 12.04 -4.83
CA ARG A 88 -13.86 11.81 -5.76
C ARG A 88 -13.84 10.40 -6.36
N SER A 89 -12.68 9.78 -6.44
CA SER A 89 -12.52 8.40 -6.92
C SER A 89 -13.23 7.36 -6.03
N LEU A 90 -13.41 7.65 -4.74
CA LEU A 90 -14.22 6.82 -3.85
C LEU A 90 -15.71 6.85 -4.19
N TRP A 91 -16.21 7.96 -4.76
CA TRP A 91 -17.61 8.17 -5.11
C TRP A 91 -18.55 7.97 -3.90
N ASP A 92 -19.28 6.86 -3.86
CA ASP A 92 -20.23 6.50 -2.77
C ASP A 92 -19.61 5.49 -1.77
N ARG A 93 -18.31 5.19 -1.90
CA ARG A 93 -17.59 4.24 -1.05
C ARG A 93 -16.77 4.94 0.03
N THR A 94 -16.48 4.22 1.09
CA THR A 94 -15.64 4.70 2.21
C THR A 94 -14.62 3.62 2.55
N LEU A 95 -13.37 4.02 2.80
CA LEU A 95 -12.33 3.13 3.28
C LEU A 95 -12.58 2.78 4.75
N LYS A 96 -12.48 1.50 5.11
CA LYS A 96 -12.46 1.05 6.50
C LYS A 96 -11.00 1.08 6.97
N LEU A 97 -10.68 2.08 7.78
CA LEU A 97 -9.33 2.31 8.29
C LEU A 97 -9.16 1.64 9.66
N GLN A 98 -7.94 1.20 9.98
CA GLN A 98 -7.64 0.60 11.29
C GLN A 98 -7.34 1.69 12.32
N GLY A 99 -6.75 2.80 11.87
CA GLY A 99 -6.37 3.95 12.69
C GLY A 99 -5.15 3.63 13.59
N ALA A 100 -4.72 4.60 14.39
CA ALA A 100 -3.61 4.41 15.34
C ALA A 100 -4.05 3.68 16.62
N ILE A 101 -4.48 2.43 16.48
CA ILE A 101 -4.53 1.50 17.60
C ILE A 101 -3.23 0.69 17.57
N GLY A 102 -2.16 1.26 18.13
CA GLY A 102 -0.91 0.52 18.33
C GLY A 102 -1.13 -0.69 19.24
N GLU A 103 -0.38 -1.78 19.02
CA GLU A 103 -0.34 -2.90 19.96
C GLU A 103 0.03 -2.38 21.36
N GLY A 104 -0.92 -2.45 22.30
CA GLY A 104 -0.74 -1.92 23.66
C GLY A 104 -1.36 -0.55 23.95
N GLY A 105 -2.11 0.04 23.02
CA GLY A 105 -2.90 1.25 23.26
C GLY A 105 -2.10 2.55 23.30
N HIS A 106 -0.86 2.54 22.83
CA HIS A 106 -0.06 3.74 22.63
C HIS A 106 -0.42 4.41 21.29
N PHE A 107 -0.35 5.74 21.25
CA PHE A 107 -0.50 6.49 20.02
C PHE A 107 0.73 6.27 19.14
N ASP A 108 0.51 5.72 17.94
CA ASP A 108 1.54 5.55 16.92
C ASP A 108 1.28 6.51 15.75
N SER A 109 2.34 7.21 15.33
CA SER A 109 2.33 8.13 14.20
C SER A 109 3.14 7.59 13.02
N GLU A 110 3.57 6.33 13.05
CA GLU A 110 4.17 5.64 11.91
C GLU A 110 3.15 5.38 10.79
N ALA A 111 3.65 5.14 9.58
CA ALA A 111 2.79 4.70 8.49
C ALA A 111 2.58 3.19 8.61
N HIS A 112 1.32 2.76 8.55
CA HIS A 112 0.94 1.36 8.55
C HIS A 112 0.44 0.96 7.17
N PHE A 113 0.91 -0.18 6.70
CA PHE A 113 0.58 -0.72 5.38
C PHE A 113 -0.13 -2.05 5.54
N HIS A 114 -1.26 -2.22 4.88
CA HIS A 114 -1.99 -3.48 4.92
C HIS A 114 -2.78 -3.72 3.64
N ASN A 115 -3.07 -5.00 3.36
CA ASN A 115 -3.96 -5.38 2.27
C ASN A 115 -5.41 -5.37 2.76
N SER A 116 -6.35 -5.01 1.89
CA SER A 116 -7.76 -4.94 2.19
C SER A 116 -8.60 -5.38 1.00
N ASP A 117 -9.49 -6.35 1.22
CA ASP A 117 -10.48 -6.83 0.25
C ASP A 117 -11.85 -6.17 0.45
N GLN A 118 -11.87 -4.97 1.04
CA GLN A 118 -13.11 -4.28 1.39
C GLN A 118 -13.95 -3.86 0.18
N PHE A 119 -13.34 -3.74 -1.00
CA PHE A 119 -14.03 -3.49 -2.26
C PHE A 119 -14.09 -4.79 -3.08
N ALA A 120 -15.31 -5.20 -3.43
CA ALA A 120 -15.54 -6.47 -4.11
C ALA A 120 -14.85 -6.48 -5.49
N GLY A 121 -13.94 -7.43 -5.69
CA GLY A 121 -13.19 -7.57 -6.94
C GLY A 121 -12.08 -6.54 -7.12
N GLU A 122 -11.74 -5.77 -6.09
CA GLU A 122 -10.73 -4.73 -6.15
C GLU A 122 -9.85 -4.81 -4.88
N PRO A 123 -8.86 -5.72 -4.84
CA PRO A 123 -7.94 -5.83 -3.72
C PRO A 123 -7.13 -4.53 -3.61
N LEU A 124 -7.04 -3.99 -2.40
CA LEU A 124 -6.37 -2.73 -2.12
C LEU A 124 -5.15 -2.96 -1.23
N ARG A 125 -4.10 -2.19 -1.47
CA ARG A 125 -3.06 -1.91 -0.49
C ARG A 125 -3.32 -0.52 0.07
N ILE A 126 -3.44 -0.44 1.39
CA ILE A 126 -3.76 0.78 2.13
C ILE A 126 -2.53 1.20 2.93
N ALA A 127 -2.10 2.44 2.77
CA ALA A 127 -1.17 3.13 3.65
C ALA A 127 -1.96 4.14 4.49
N GLU A 128 -1.87 4.03 5.81
CA GLU A 128 -2.53 4.95 6.72
C GLU A 128 -1.59 5.43 7.82
N ARG A 129 -1.78 6.68 8.27
CA ARG A 129 -1.01 7.29 9.36
C ARG A 129 -1.93 8.20 10.15
N THR A 130 -1.90 8.07 11.47
CA THR A 130 -2.64 8.97 12.36
C THR A 130 -1.72 10.07 12.87
N VAL A 131 -2.12 11.32 12.71
CA VAL A 131 -1.36 12.49 13.17
C VAL A 131 -2.27 13.44 13.97
N ILE A 132 -1.66 14.28 14.79
CA ILE A 132 -2.32 15.43 15.41
C ILE A 132 -1.77 16.66 14.70
N LEU A 133 -2.63 17.40 14.00
CA LEU A 133 -2.23 18.59 13.27
C LEU A 133 -2.06 19.78 14.23
N PRO A 134 -1.12 20.70 13.96
CA PRO A 134 -1.00 21.94 14.72
C PRO A 134 -2.34 22.70 14.73
N GLY A 135 -2.79 23.12 15.92
CA GLY A 135 -4.07 23.82 16.08
C GLY A 135 -5.29 22.90 16.28
N SER A 136 -5.11 21.58 16.33
CA SER A 136 -6.17 20.63 16.68
C SER A 136 -5.71 19.66 17.77
N GLU A 137 -6.62 19.26 18.67
CA GLU A 137 -6.41 18.14 19.59
C GLU A 137 -6.93 16.80 19.02
N THR A 138 -7.51 16.84 17.81
CA THR A 138 -8.10 15.67 17.16
C THR A 138 -7.03 14.81 16.52
N ARG A 139 -7.18 13.49 16.66
CA ARG A 139 -6.37 12.50 15.95
C ARG A 139 -6.96 12.28 14.57
N TRP A 140 -6.22 12.69 13.55
CA TRP A 140 -6.63 12.57 12.15
C TRP A 140 -5.89 11.39 11.51
N THR A 141 -6.65 10.42 11.04
CA THR A 141 -6.15 9.29 10.25
C THR A 141 -6.19 9.67 8.79
N PHE A 142 -5.02 9.80 8.19
CA PHE A 142 -4.82 10.00 6.76
C PHE A 142 -4.60 8.63 6.12
N ALA A 143 -5.29 8.35 5.02
CA ALA A 143 -5.15 7.10 4.31
C ALA A 143 -5.08 7.31 2.80
N VAL A 144 -4.21 6.53 2.15
CA VAL A 144 -4.11 6.39 0.70
C VAL A 144 -4.24 4.91 0.37
N ALA A 145 -5.10 4.57 -0.57
CA ALA A 145 -5.30 3.20 -1.02
C ALA A 145 -5.11 3.10 -2.53
N SER A 146 -4.50 2.02 -2.98
CA SER A 146 -4.32 1.73 -4.40
C SER A 146 -4.66 0.27 -4.69
N ALA A 147 -5.32 0.02 -5.81
CA ALA A 147 -5.65 -1.31 -6.27
C ALA A 147 -4.39 -2.11 -6.63
N THR A 148 -4.30 -3.36 -6.20
CA THR A 148 -3.09 -4.19 -6.33
C THR A 148 -3.02 -4.96 -7.64
N GLU A 149 -4.07 -4.97 -8.46
CA GLU A 149 -4.15 -5.81 -9.67
C GLU A 149 -2.95 -5.64 -10.63
N GLN A 150 -2.48 -4.40 -10.84
CA GLN A 150 -1.28 -4.15 -11.66
C GLN A 150 0.02 -4.63 -10.99
N MET A 151 0.12 -4.52 -9.65
CA MET A 151 1.27 -5.04 -8.90
C MET A 151 1.28 -6.57 -8.97
N ASP A 152 0.14 -7.21 -8.71
CA ASP A 152 -0.02 -8.65 -8.69
C ASP A 152 0.30 -9.28 -10.05
N THR A 153 -0.11 -8.63 -11.14
CA THR A 153 0.22 -9.05 -12.51
C THR A 153 1.72 -8.99 -12.79
N GLN A 154 2.42 -7.97 -12.27
CA GLN A 154 3.87 -7.82 -12.44
C GLN A 154 4.64 -8.89 -11.64
N VAL A 155 4.25 -9.12 -10.39
CA VAL A 155 4.82 -10.20 -9.54
C VAL A 155 4.64 -11.55 -10.21
N GLY A 156 3.44 -11.83 -10.75
CA GLY A 156 3.16 -13.07 -11.49
C GLY A 156 4.07 -13.28 -12.71
N ARG A 157 4.34 -12.21 -13.47
CA ARG A 157 5.24 -12.27 -14.64
C ARG A 157 6.68 -12.58 -14.24
N VAL A 158 7.19 -11.94 -13.19
CA VAL A 158 8.53 -12.19 -12.65
C VAL A 158 8.66 -13.66 -12.22
N ARG A 159 7.68 -14.16 -11.46
CA ARG A 159 7.65 -15.56 -11.02
C ARG A 159 7.66 -16.53 -12.20
N LEU A 160 6.89 -16.27 -13.25
CA LEU A 160 6.85 -17.11 -14.45
C LEU A 160 8.20 -17.15 -15.17
N ILE A 161 8.87 -16.01 -15.35
CA ILE A 161 10.19 -15.92 -16.01
C ILE A 161 11.23 -16.69 -15.21
N LEU A 162 11.21 -16.58 -13.88
CA LEU A 162 12.12 -17.32 -13.00
C LEU A 162 11.90 -18.83 -13.15
N ILE A 163 10.65 -19.29 -13.04
CA ILE A 163 10.31 -20.71 -13.19
C ILE A 163 10.82 -21.24 -14.52
N TRP A 164 10.59 -20.52 -15.63
CA TRP A 164 11.08 -20.95 -16.95
C TRP A 164 12.61 -20.94 -17.06
N SER A 165 13.29 -19.92 -16.53
CA SER A 165 14.74 -19.85 -16.55
C SER A 165 15.37 -21.01 -15.78
N PHE A 166 14.85 -21.35 -14.60
CA PHE A 166 15.31 -22.50 -13.83
C PHE A 166 14.97 -23.84 -14.48
N ALA A 167 13.80 -23.96 -15.12
CA ALA A 167 13.43 -25.17 -15.86
C ALA A 167 14.38 -25.42 -17.05
N VAL A 168 14.78 -24.36 -17.76
CA VAL A 168 15.75 -24.45 -18.88
C VAL A 168 17.16 -24.71 -18.38
N LEU A 169 17.60 -24.10 -17.28
CA LEU A 169 18.93 -24.30 -16.69
C LEU A 169 19.09 -25.66 -15.99
N GLY A 170 18.00 -26.24 -15.49
CA GLY A 170 17.98 -27.55 -14.84
C GLY A 170 17.82 -28.73 -15.80
N LEU A 171 17.59 -28.46 -17.10
CA LEU A 171 17.55 -29.44 -18.19
C LEU A 171 18.98 -29.70 -18.72
#